data_AF-A0A8D8FD57-F1
#
_entry.id   AF-A0A8D8FD57-F1
#
_cell.length_a   1.000
_cell.length_b   1.000
_cell.length_c   1.000
_cell.angle_alpha   90.00
_cell.angle_beta   90.00
_cell.angle_gamma   90.00
#
_symmetry.space_group_name_H-M   'P 1'
#
loop_
_entity.id
_entity.type
_entity.pdbx_description
1 polymer ?
#
loop_
_entity_poly.entity_id
_entity_poly.type
_entity_poly.pdbx_seq_one_letter_code
_entity_poly.pdbx_strand_id
1 'polypeptide(L)'
;FTQLLSDINRNRSFSSKMSTNELNALEALGQTTKVAGPASPKSISGKILIGVTGGIAVGLSIVCFPFVAPALRKHCLPYVPATSRQIENVLTSVRMGDAARGNRLLDIGSGDGRIVIAVAKAHRM
;
A
#
# COMPACT_ATOMS: atom_id res chain seq x y z
N PHE A 1 -2.37 57.44 -14.70
CA PHE A 1 -3.06 57.94 -13.48
C PHE A 1 -4.58 57.96 -13.64
N THR A 2 -5.12 58.52 -14.73
CA THR A 2 -6.58 58.54 -15.01
C THR A 2 -7.19 57.14 -15.15
N GLN A 3 -6.49 56.19 -15.79
CA GLN A 3 -6.94 54.79 -15.91
C GLN A 3 -7.05 54.09 -14.54
N LEU A 4 -6.03 54.23 -13.69
CA LEU A 4 -6.01 53.68 -12.34
C LEU A 4 -7.17 54.20 -11.47
N LEU A 5 -7.45 55.50 -11.54
CA LEU A 5 -8.59 56.08 -10.83
C LEU A 5 -9.94 55.59 -11.37
N SER A 6 -10.04 55.37 -12.69
CA SER A 6 -11.24 54.79 -13.29
C SER A 6 -11.45 53.33 -12.85
N ASP A 7 -10.38 52.56 -12.69
CA ASP A 7 -10.44 51.17 -12.22
C ASP A 7 -10.80 51.09 -10.73
N ILE A 8 -10.25 51.97 -9.89
CA ILE A 8 -10.60 52.07 -8.47
C ILE A 8 -12.09 52.43 -8.29
N ASN A 9 -12.59 53.38 -9.09
CA ASN A 9 -13.98 53.81 -9.00
C ASN A 9 -14.95 52.74 -9.53
N ARG A 10 -14.54 52.00 -10.58
CA ARG A 10 -15.27 50.85 -11.11
C ARG A 10 -15.36 49.72 -10.08
N ASN A 11 -14.27 49.43 -9.36
CA ASN A 11 -14.26 48.44 -8.28
C ASN A 11 -15.15 48.85 -7.09
N ARG A 12 -15.17 50.13 -6.72
CA ARG A 12 -16.09 50.65 -5.69
C ARG A 12 -17.56 50.55 -6.11
N SER A 13 -17.87 50.82 -7.38
CA SER A 13 -19.23 50.67 -7.91
C SER A 13 -19.67 49.19 -7.97
N PHE A 14 -18.76 48.28 -8.31
CA PHE A 14 -19.02 46.84 -8.28
C PHE A 14 -19.28 46.33 -6.85
N SER A 15 -18.46 46.76 -5.87
CA SER A 15 -18.66 46.45 -4.45
C SER A 15 -20.00 46.98 -3.92
N SER A 16 -20.47 48.15 -4.37
CA SER A 16 -21.75 48.73 -3.95
C SER A 16 -22.99 48.04 -4.56
N LYS A 17 -22.83 47.21 -5.60
CA LYS A 17 -23.94 46.51 -6.29
C LYS A 17 -24.17 45.08 -5.78
N MET A 18 -23.42 44.64 -4.78
CA MET A 18 -23.59 43.31 -4.23
C MET A 18 -24.85 43.26 -3.35
N SER A 19 -25.89 42.59 -3.86
CA SER A 19 -27.13 42.35 -3.13
C SER A 19 -26.86 41.50 -1.88
N THR A 20 -27.63 41.71 -0.82
CA THR A 20 -27.53 41.02 0.47
C THR A 20 -27.53 39.49 0.35
N ASN A 21 -28.14 38.94 -0.69
CA ASN A 21 -28.16 37.49 -0.95
C ASN A 21 -26.81 36.94 -1.45
N GLU A 22 -26.05 37.73 -2.22
CA GLU A 22 -24.71 37.35 -2.70
C GLU A 22 -23.67 37.44 -1.57
N LEU A 23 -23.87 38.36 -0.62
CA LEU A 23 -23.07 38.45 0.61
C LEU A 23 -23.28 37.19 1.49
N ASN A 24 -24.51 36.72 1.64
CA ASN A 24 -24.82 35.48 2.35
C ASN A 24 -24.31 34.23 1.62
N ALA A 25 -24.31 34.23 0.28
CA ALA A 25 -23.76 33.13 -0.52
C ALA A 25 -22.23 33.04 -0.41
N LEU A 26 -21.54 34.19 -0.36
CA LEU A 26 -20.10 34.24 -0.09
C LEU A 26 -19.76 33.90 1.37
N GLU A 27 -20.62 34.23 2.33
CA GLU A 27 -20.49 33.76 3.72
C GLU A 27 -20.69 32.25 3.82
N ALA A 28 -21.63 31.67 3.06
CA ALA A 28 -21.84 30.22 2.96
C ALA A 28 -20.68 29.50 2.23
N LEU A 29 -20.04 30.13 1.24
CA LEU A 29 -18.81 29.64 0.59
C LEU A 29 -17.56 29.85 1.45
N GLY A 30 -17.54 30.86 2.32
CA GLY A 30 -16.52 31.11 3.33
C GLY A 30 -16.61 30.20 4.56
N GLN A 31 -17.73 29.49 4.74
CA GLN A 31 -18.00 28.58 5.84
C GLN A 31 -17.40 27.17 5.68
N THR A 32 -16.53 26.92 4.68
CA THR A 32 -15.70 25.69 4.67
C THR A 32 -14.49 25.77 5.59
N THR A 33 -14.22 26.93 6.18
CA THR A 33 -13.45 27.00 7.43
C THR A 33 -14.43 27.16 8.58
N LYS A 34 -14.96 26.04 9.08
CA LYS A 34 -15.44 26.03 10.47
C LYS A 34 -14.26 26.48 11.35
N VAL A 35 -14.22 27.77 11.67
CA VAL A 35 -13.49 28.25 12.84
C VAL A 35 -14.18 27.56 14.00
N ALA A 36 -13.53 26.49 14.46
CA ALA A 36 -14.00 25.74 15.61
C ALA A 36 -14.34 26.72 16.72
N GLY A 37 -15.52 26.57 17.32
CA GLY A 37 -15.80 27.13 18.65
C GLY A 37 -14.66 26.78 19.62
N PRO A 38 -14.61 27.43 20.81
CA PRO A 38 -13.42 27.45 21.67
C PRO A 38 -12.71 26.10 21.64
N ALA A 39 -11.51 26.07 21.04
CA ALA A 39 -10.83 24.82 20.73
C ALA A 39 -10.75 23.99 22.00
N SER A 40 -11.51 22.89 22.04
CA SER A 40 -11.45 21.99 23.18
C SER A 40 -9.99 21.56 23.36
N PRO A 41 -9.47 21.48 24.59
CA PRO A 41 -8.10 21.08 24.81
C PRO A 41 -7.89 19.73 24.14
N LYS A 42 -7.08 19.70 23.06
CA LYS A 42 -6.85 18.49 22.27
C LYS A 42 -6.40 17.38 23.21
N SER A 43 -7.19 16.32 23.31
CA SER A 43 -6.93 15.20 24.21
C SER A 43 -5.53 14.64 23.98
N ILE A 44 -4.69 14.69 25.02
CA ILE A 44 -3.35 14.10 25.01
C ILE A 44 -3.44 12.59 24.78
N SER A 45 -4.46 11.94 25.35
CA SER A 45 -4.72 10.51 25.16
C SER A 45 -4.95 10.15 23.69
N GLY A 46 -5.65 11.01 22.93
CA GLY A 46 -5.85 10.82 21.49
C GLY A 46 -4.53 10.87 20.72
N LYS A 47 -3.62 11.78 21.09
CA LYS A 47 -2.29 11.88 20.47
C LYS A 47 -1.42 10.66 20.77
N ILE A 48 -1.45 10.19 22.02
CA ILE A 48 -0.71 8.99 22.45
C ILE A 48 -1.22 7.78 21.67
N LEU A 49 -2.53 7.61 21.56
CA LEU A 49 -3.12 6.47 20.86
C LEU A 49 -2.70 6.42 19.38
N ILE A 50 -2.76 7.56 18.69
CA ILE A 50 -2.33 7.67 17.28
C ILE A 50 -0.82 7.42 17.16
N GLY A 51 -0.01 7.95 18.07
CA GLY A 51 1.44 7.76 18.07
C GLY A 51 1.84 6.30 18.29
N VAL A 52 1.21 5.61 19.24
CA VAL A 52 1.47 4.18 19.52
C VAL A 52 1.02 3.31 18.35
N THR A 53 -0.20 3.48 17.85
CA THR A 53 -0.70 2.65 16.74
C THR A 53 0.08 2.89 15.44
N GLY A 54 0.39 4.16 15.12
CA GLY A 54 1.23 4.51 13.97
C GLY A 54 2.66 3.98 14.11
N GLY A 55 3.26 4.12 15.30
CA GLY A 55 4.60 3.60 15.58
C GLY A 55 4.71 2.09 15.43
N ILE A 56 3.73 1.34 15.95
CA ILE A 56 3.66 -0.13 15.78
C ILE A 56 3.50 -0.48 14.30
N ALA A 57 2.60 0.19 13.57
CA ALA A 57 2.39 -0.09 12.15
C ALA A 57 3.66 0.15 11.31
N VAL A 58 4.37 1.27 11.54
CA VAL A 58 5.63 1.58 10.87
C VAL A 58 6.73 0.59 11.27
N GLY A 59 6.85 0.27 12.56
CA GLY A 59 7.83 -0.69 13.06
C GLY A 59 7.64 -2.08 12.44
N LEU A 60 6.41 -2.60 12.44
CA LEU A 60 6.07 -3.86 11.77
C LEU A 60 6.36 -3.80 10.28
N SER A 61 6.03 -2.69 9.62
CA SER A 61 6.31 -2.51 8.20
C SER A 61 7.80 -2.63 7.91
N ILE A 62 8.67 -1.94 8.67
CA ILE A 62 10.13 -1.99 8.48
C ILE A 62 10.67 -3.41 8.72
N VAL A 63 10.23 -4.08 9.79
CA VAL A 63 10.68 -5.43 10.13
C VAL A 63 10.23 -6.45 9.09
N CYS A 64 8.99 -6.34 8.60
CA CYS A 64 8.41 -7.31 7.68
C CYS A 64 8.77 -7.04 6.22
N PHE A 65 9.03 -5.78 5.83
CA PHE A 65 9.32 -5.40 4.44
C PHE A 65 10.40 -6.26 3.76
N PRO A 66 11.57 -6.59 4.35
CA PRO A 66 12.58 -7.42 3.68
C PRO A 66 12.09 -8.83 3.33
N PHE A 67 11.05 -9.35 3.99
CA PHE A 67 10.47 -10.66 3.69
C PHE A 67 9.42 -10.60 2.57
N VAL A 68 8.69 -9.49 2.47
CA VAL A 68 7.63 -9.32 1.46
C VAL A 68 8.15 -8.69 0.17
N ALA A 69 9.15 -7.80 0.27
CA ALA A 69 9.72 -7.07 -0.86
C ALA A 69 10.25 -7.99 -1.99
N PRO A 70 10.89 -9.15 -1.73
CA PRO A 70 11.31 -10.07 -2.78
C PRO A 70 10.14 -10.60 -3.64
N ALA A 71 8.93 -10.70 -3.06
CA ALA A 71 7.73 -11.09 -3.80
C ALA A 71 7.19 -9.97 -4.71
N LEU A 72 7.54 -8.71 -4.45
CA LEU A 72 7.07 -7.51 -5.18
C LEU A 72 7.97 -7.10 -6.35
N ARG A 73 8.87 -7.98 -6.80
CA ARG A 73 9.77 -7.70 -7.93
C ARG A 73 8.99 -7.58 -9.25
N LYS A 74 9.19 -6.47 -9.98
CA LYS A 74 8.56 -6.19 -11.28
C LYS A 74 8.87 -7.25 -12.35
N HIS A 75 10.09 -7.79 -12.32
CA HIS A 75 10.52 -8.81 -13.27
C HIS A 75 10.32 -10.17 -12.62
N CYS A 76 9.49 -11.01 -13.22
CA CYS A 76 9.38 -12.42 -12.87
C CYS A 76 10.70 -13.14 -13.17
N LEU A 77 10.94 -14.28 -12.50
CA LEU A 77 12.15 -15.06 -12.76
C LEU A 77 11.88 -15.71 -14.12
N PRO A 78 12.77 -15.59 -15.10
CA PRO A 78 12.58 -16.27 -16.37
C PRO A 78 12.46 -17.77 -16.13
N TYR A 79 11.66 -18.45 -16.94
CA TYR A 79 11.60 -19.90 -16.90
C TYR A 79 12.97 -20.46 -17.27
N VAL A 80 13.58 -21.21 -16.33
CA VAL A 80 14.81 -21.94 -16.55
C VAL A 80 14.55 -23.39 -16.14
N PRO A 81 14.63 -24.35 -17.07
CA PRO A 81 14.34 -25.74 -16.79
C PRO A 81 15.32 -26.34 -15.77
N ALA A 82 14.81 -27.13 -14.82
CA ALA A 82 15.68 -27.91 -13.94
C ALA A 82 16.46 -28.96 -14.74
N THR A 83 17.76 -29.07 -14.45
CA THR A 83 18.69 -30.05 -15.00
C THR A 83 18.46 -31.44 -14.41
N SER A 84 18.92 -32.49 -15.11
CA SER A 84 18.80 -33.87 -14.63
C SER A 84 19.43 -34.09 -13.26
N ARG A 85 20.59 -33.47 -12.99
CA ARG A 85 21.23 -33.53 -11.66
C ARG A 85 20.39 -32.87 -10.57
N GLN A 86 19.71 -31.77 -10.87
CA GLN A 86 18.81 -31.13 -9.90
C GLN A 86 17.60 -32.01 -9.59
N ILE A 87 17.03 -32.67 -10.61
CA ILE A 87 15.92 -33.61 -10.42
C ILE A 87 16.38 -34.79 -9.54
N GLU A 88 17.55 -35.36 -9.81
CA GLU A 88 18.12 -36.47 -9.04
C GLU A 88 18.38 -36.10 -7.57
N ASN A 89 18.94 -34.91 -7.32
CA ASN A 89 19.16 -34.41 -5.97
C ASN A 89 17.83 -34.28 -5.21
N VAL A 90 16.79 -33.70 -5.83
CA VAL A 90 15.46 -33.57 -5.21
C VAL A 90 14.85 -34.94 -4.92
N LEU A 91 14.92 -35.88 -5.86
CA LEU A 91 14.40 -37.24 -5.67
C LEU A 91 15.10 -37.96 -4.51
N THR A 92 16.42 -37.80 -4.40
CA THR A 92 17.20 -38.36 -3.30
C THR A 92 16.78 -37.75 -1.97
N SER A 93 16.66 -36.42 -1.89
CA SER A 93 16.22 -35.73 -0.67
C SER A 93 14.80 -36.12 -0.24
N VAL A 94 13.87 -36.26 -1.19
CA VAL A 94 12.48 -36.68 -0.89
C VAL A 94 12.43 -38.11 -0.37
N ARG A 95 13.27 -39.03 -0.89
CA ARG A 95 13.34 -40.42 -0.44
C ARG A 95 13.98 -40.58 0.94
N MET A 96 14.94 -39.71 1.27
CA MET A 96 15.60 -39.68 2.59
C MET A 96 14.77 -38.94 3.66
N GLY A 97 13.61 -38.40 3.29
CA GLY A 97 12.70 -37.73 4.22
C GLY A 97 12.19 -38.67 5.32
N ASP A 98 11.72 -38.06 6.41
CA ASP A 98 11.15 -38.79 7.55
C ASP A 98 9.94 -39.62 7.10
N ALA A 99 10.14 -40.94 7.00
CA ALA A 99 9.12 -41.89 6.55
C ALA A 99 7.85 -41.84 7.41
N ALA A 100 7.94 -41.43 8.68
CA ALA A 100 6.79 -41.27 9.56
C ALA A 100 5.87 -40.10 9.16
N ARG A 101 6.38 -39.12 8.41
CA ARG A 101 5.60 -37.94 7.94
C ARG A 101 5.07 -38.09 6.52
N GLY A 102 5.45 -39.17 5.83
CA GLY A 102 5.17 -39.39 4.42
C GLY A 102 6.02 -38.47 3.53
N ASN A 103 6.51 -39.01 2.42
CA ASN A 103 7.39 -38.30 1.49
C ASN A 103 6.60 -37.30 0.63
N ARG A 104 6.19 -36.17 1.21
CA ARG A 104 5.46 -35.09 0.51
C ARG A 104 6.40 -34.01 -0.01
N LEU A 105 6.21 -33.63 -1.26
CA LEU A 105 6.91 -32.53 -1.92
C LEU A 105 5.91 -31.43 -2.31
N LEU A 106 6.27 -30.17 -2.06
CA LEU A 106 5.62 -28.98 -2.62
C LEU A 106 6.65 -28.23 -3.48
N ASP A 107 6.33 -28.03 -4.76
CA ASP A 107 7.20 -27.34 -5.71
C ASP A 107 6.64 -25.94 -6.02
N ILE A 108 7.26 -24.90 -5.43
CA ILE A 108 6.82 -23.51 -5.59
C ILE A 108 7.42 -22.93 -6.86
N GLY A 109 6.55 -22.67 -7.85
CA GLY A 109 6.98 -22.17 -9.15
C GLY A 109 7.37 -23.28 -10.12
N SER A 110 6.60 -24.39 -10.15
CA SER A 110 6.88 -25.59 -10.94
C SER A 110 7.17 -25.39 -12.43
N GLY A 111 6.74 -24.29 -13.06
CA GLY A 111 6.88 -24.10 -14.50
C GLY A 111 6.20 -25.21 -15.30
N ASP A 112 6.99 -26.06 -15.96
CA ASP A 112 6.52 -27.22 -16.73
C ASP A 112 6.26 -28.48 -15.88
N GLY A 113 6.43 -28.40 -14.56
CA GLY A 113 6.04 -29.47 -13.63
C GLY A 113 6.98 -30.67 -13.58
N ARG A 114 8.14 -30.61 -14.25
CA ARG A 114 9.05 -31.77 -14.39
C ARG A 114 9.49 -32.37 -13.05
N ILE A 115 9.69 -31.56 -12.01
CA ILE A 115 10.09 -32.02 -10.67
C ILE A 115 8.94 -32.81 -10.04
N VAL A 116 7.74 -32.22 -9.99
CA VAL A 116 6.54 -32.88 -9.46
C VAL A 116 6.22 -34.17 -10.21
N ILE A 117 6.29 -34.16 -11.55
CA ILE A 117 6.05 -35.34 -12.38
C ILE A 117 7.10 -36.42 -12.10
N ALA A 118 8.38 -36.07 -12.04
CA ALA A 118 9.45 -37.02 -11.74
C ALA A 118 9.27 -37.66 -10.37
N VAL A 119 8.94 -36.85 -9.34
CA VAL A 119 8.67 -37.35 -7.98
C VAL A 119 7.43 -38.23 -7.96
N ALA A 120 6.34 -37.84 -8.60
CA ALA A 120 5.11 -38.65 -8.66
C ALA A 120 5.34 -40.00 -9.35
N LYS A 121 6.14 -40.04 -10.42
CA LYS A 121 6.55 -41.29 -11.08
C LYS A 121 7.41 -42.15 -10.18
N ALA A 122 8.36 -41.54 -9.48
CA ALA A 122 9.27 -42.23 -8.57
C ALA A 122 8.61 -42.68 -7.26
N HIS A 123 7.46 -42.11 -6.88
CA HIS A 123 6.70 -42.46 -5.67
C HIS A 123 5.62 -43.52 -5.93
N ARG A 124 5.23 -43.73 -7.19
CA ARG A 124 4.31 -44.80 -7.64
C ARG A 124 5.02 -46.11 -7.98
N MET A 125 6.34 -46.16 -7.81
CA MET A 125 7.19 -47.35 -7.94
C MET A 125 7.62 -47.79 -6.55
#